data_AF-A0A0Q4NQ01-F1
#
_entry.id   AF-A0A0Q4NQ01-F1
#
_cell.length_a   1.000
_cell.length_b   1.000
_cell.length_c   1.000
_cell.angle_alpha   90.00
_cell.angle_beta   90.00
_cell.angle_gamma   90.00
#
_symmetry.space_group_name_H-M   'P 1'
#
loop_
_entity.id
_entity.type
_entity.pdbx_description
1 polymer ?
#
loop_
_entity_poly.entity_id
_entity_poly.type
_entity_poly.pdbx_seq_one_letter_code
_entity_poly.pdbx_strand_id
1 'polypeptide(L)' 'MPGIKEQNVNPTYLLARDHLQRAAIILQGADQRSRQLRHIIERTISLMDDFRPEETSQTDNVFELDAYRQARR' A
#
# COMPACT_ATOMS: atom_id res chain seq x y z
N MET A 1 16.09 -4.83 -26.48
CA MET A 1 16.21 -4.65 -25.02
C MET A 1 15.22 -3.58 -24.58
N PRO A 2 13.98 -3.91 -24.18
CA PRO A 2 13.10 -2.91 -23.62
C PRO A 2 13.41 -2.72 -22.13
N GLY A 3 13.49 -1.45 -21.73
CA GLY A 3 14.00 -1.01 -20.44
C GLY A 3 13.22 -1.53 -19.25
N ILE A 4 13.96 -1.65 -18.15
CA ILE A 4 13.43 -1.87 -16.81
C ILE A 4 12.52 -0.68 -16.52
N LYS A 5 11.22 -0.85 -16.74
CA LYS A 5 10.21 0.06 -16.20
C LYS A 5 10.37 -0.03 -14.69
N GLU A 6 11.03 0.95 -14.08
CA GLU A 6 10.90 1.19 -12.65
C GLU A 6 9.41 1.41 -12.39
N GLN A 7 8.72 0.33 -12.05
CA GLN A 7 7.33 0.35 -11.66
C GLN A 7 7.22 1.29 -10.48
N ASN A 8 6.62 2.46 -10.68
CA ASN A 8 6.48 3.49 -9.65
C ASN A 8 5.45 2.99 -8.63
N VAL A 9 5.93 2.18 -7.69
CA VAL A 9 5.12 1.67 -6.60
C VAL A 9 4.52 2.83 -5.82
N ASN A 10 3.20 2.77 -5.64
CA ASN A 10 2.47 3.77 -4.88
C ASN A 10 3.18 4.01 -3.53
N PRO A 11 3.59 5.25 -3.20
CA PRO A 11 4.35 5.54 -1.99
C PRO A 11 3.59 5.13 -0.72
N THR A 12 2.26 5.16 -0.73
CA THR A 12 1.43 4.68 0.37
C THR A 12 1.54 3.17 0.56
N TYR A 13 1.65 2.40 -0.53
CA TYR A 13 1.85 0.94 -0.46
C TYR A 13 3.19 0.60 0.21
N LEU A 14 4.27 1.28 -0.19
CA LEU A 14 5.59 1.09 0.41
C LEU A 14 5.61 1.45 1.90
N LEU A 15 4.97 2.56 2.26
CA LEU A 15 4.88 3.01 3.65
C LEU A 15 4.09 2.01 4.51
N ALA A 16 2.95 1.52 4.01
CA ALA A 16 2.15 0.51 4.71
C ALA A 16 2.94 -0.79 4.93
N ARG A 17 3.69 -1.24 3.90
CA ARG A 17 4.54 -2.43 3.99
C ARG A 17 5.63 -2.27 5.06
N ASP A 18 6.31 -1.13 5.09
CA ASP A 18 7.34 -0.83 6.10
C ASP A 18 6.76 -0.82 7.53
N HIS A 19 5.58 -0.22 7.73
CA HIS A 19 4.89 -0.25 9.03
C HIS A 19 4.57 -1.68 9.50
N LEU A 20 4.11 -2.54 8.59
CA LEU A 20 3.85 -3.95 8.89
C LEU A 20 5.14 -4.70 9.22
N GLN A 21 6.23 -4.47 8.48
CA GLN A 21 7.54 -5.08 8.78
C GLN A 21 8.03 -4.68 10.18
N ARG A 22 7.91 -3.39 10.53
CA ARG A 22 8.25 -2.91 11.88
C ARG A 22 7.35 -3.54 12.96
N ALA A 23 6.05 -3.66 12.71
CA ALA A 23 5.14 -4.30 13.65
C ALA A 23 5.48 -5.79 13.88
N ALA A 24 5.86 -6.53 12.83
CA ALA A 24 6.30 -7.92 12.97
C ALA A 24 7.53 -8.06 13.87
N ILE A 25 8.48 -7.12 13.77
CA ILE A 25 9.69 -7.08 14.61
C ILE A 25 9.34 -6.76 16.07
N ILE A 26 8.43 -5.83 16.31
CA ILE A 26 8.00 -5.46 17.67
C ILE A 26 7.29 -6.64 18.37
N LEU A 27 6.59 -7.48 17.61
CA LEU A 27 5.81 -8.61 18.12
C LEU A 27 6.63 -9.90 18.35
N GLN A 28 7.90 -9.75 18.70
CA GLN A 28 8.79 -10.85 19.10
C GLN A 28 8.44 -11.48 20.46
N GLY A 29 7.46 -10.94 21.19
CA GLY A 29 6.98 -11.50 22.46
C GLY A 29 6.57 -12.97 22.36
N ALA A 30 6.87 -13.74 23.42
CA ALA A 30 6.61 -15.19 23.47
C ALA A 30 5.14 -15.55 23.75
N ASP A 31 4.31 -14.57 24.14
CA ASP A 31 2.90 -14.81 24.42
C ASP A 31 2.13 -15.20 23.14
N GLN A 32 1.04 -15.94 23.34
CA GLN A 32 0.23 -16.45 22.22
C GLN A 32 -0.36 -15.32 21.37
N ARG A 33 -0.72 -14.19 21.98
CA ARG A 33 -1.34 -13.06 21.28
C ARG A 33 -0.33 -12.34 20.39
N SER A 34 0.88 -12.11 20.87
CA SER A 34 1.98 -11.54 20.08
C SER A 34 2.35 -12.42 18.88
N ARG A 35 2.45 -13.75 19.10
CA ARG A 35 2.69 -14.72 18.00
C ARG A 35 1.58 -14.73 16.98
N GLN A 36 0.32 -14.71 17.42
CA GLN A 36 -0.83 -14.66 16.52
C GLN A 36 -0.86 -13.37 15.71
N LEU A 37 -0.61 -12.22 16.34
CA LEU A 37 -0.59 -10.93 15.67
C LEU A 37 0.58 -10.84 14.66
N ARG A 38 1.76 -11.35 15.03
CA ARG A 38 2.90 -11.46 14.12
C ARG A 38 2.56 -12.30 12.89
N HIS A 39 1.92 -13.46 13.08
CA HIS A 39 1.50 -14.31 11.96
C HIS A 39 0.51 -13.61 11.02
N ILE A 40 -0.46 -12.86 11.57
CA ILE A 40 -1.39 -12.06 10.76
C ILE A 40 -0.62 -11.03 9.93
N ILE A 41 0.34 -10.32 10.53
CA ILE A 41 1.13 -9.31 9.85
C ILE A 41 2.00 -9.92 8.74
N GLU A 42 2.70 -11.01 9.01
CA GLU A 42 3.52 -11.74 8.03
C GLU A 42 2.67 -12.19 6.83
N ARG A 43 1.45 -12.70 7.10
CA ARG A 43 0.50 -13.08 6.05
C ARG A 43 0.05 -11.87 5.23
N THR A 44 -0.25 -10.74 5.87
CA THR A 44 -0.64 -9.52 5.18
C THR A 44 0.48 -8.99 4.29
N ILE A 45 1.75 -9.00 4.75
CA ILE A 45 2.90 -8.61 3.92
C ILE A 45 3.01 -9.51 2.68
N SER A 46 2.85 -10.82 2.87
CA SER A 46 2.89 -11.78 1.76
C SER A 46 1.78 -11.51 0.74
N LEU A 47 0.55 -11.27 1.21
CA LEU A 47 -0.58 -10.90 0.35
C LEU A 47 -0.35 -9.58 -0.38
N MET A 48 0.23 -8.58 0.29
CA MET A 48 0.58 -7.32 -0.36
C MET A 48 1.58 -7.54 -1.49
N ASP A 49 2.62 -8.35 -1.25
CA ASP A 49 3.63 -8.66 -2.25
C ASP A 49 3.06 -9.45 -3.44
N ASP A 50 2.12 -10.37 -3.20
CA ASP A 50 1.42 -11.16 -4.23
C ASP A 50 0.43 -10.31 -5.05
N PHE A 51 -0.28 -9.37 -4.41
CA PHE A 51 -1.30 -8.51 -5.01
C PHE A 51 -0.80 -7.08 -5.24
N ARG A 52 0.51 -6.91 -5.50
CA ARG A 52 1.10 -5.60 -5.76
C ARG A 52 0.20 -4.84 -6.73
N PRO A 53 -0.41 -3.72 -6.31
CA PRO A 53 -1.33 -3.01 -7.18
C PRO A 53 -0.52 -2.53 -8.38
N GLU A 54 -0.76 -3.14 -9.54
CA GLU A 54 -0.39 -2.51 -10.80
C GLU A 54 -1.04 -1.12 -10.78
N GLU A 55 -0.27 -0.09 -11.15
CA GLU A 55 -0.67 1.30 -11.15
C GLU A 55 -2.13 1.42 -11.58
N THR A 56 -3.04 1.48 -10.59
CA THR A 56 -4.44 1.79 -10.87
C THR A 56 -4.36 3.19 -11.41
N SER A 57 -4.48 3.30 -12.74
CA SER A 57 -4.55 4.56 -13.44
C SER A 57 -5.51 5.42 -12.64
N GLN A 58 -4.97 6.52 -12.09
CA GLN A 58 -5.64 7.37 -11.12
C GLN A 58 -7.12 7.50 -11.46
N THR A 59 -8.01 6.96 -10.62
CA THR A 59 -9.29 7.62 -10.46
C THR A 59 -8.98 8.93 -9.78
N ASP A 60 -8.93 9.95 -10.62
CA ASP A 60 -8.67 11.34 -10.30
C ASP A 60 -9.72 11.81 -9.28
N ASN A 61 -9.39 11.66 -7.99
CA ASN A 61 -10.18 12.21 -6.90
C ASN A 61 -10.08 13.74 -6.84
N VAL A 62 -9.38 14.36 -7.80
CA VAL A 62 -9.54 15.78 -8.10
C VAL A 62 -10.85 15.91 -8.88
N PHE A 63 -11.95 16.10 -8.16
CA PHE A 63 -13.12 16.73 -8.77
C PHE A 63 -12.62 18.03 -9.40
N GLU A 64 -12.64 18.08 -10.74
CA GLU A 64 -12.18 19.21 -11.54
C GLU A 64 -12.81 20.50 -10.99
N LEU A 65 -12.02 21.29 -10.29
CA LEU A 65 -12.37 22.67 -9.93
C LEU A 65 -12.79 23.45 -11.20
N ASP A 66 -12.28 23.05 -12.36
CA ASP A 66 -12.66 23.56 -13.67
C ASP A 66 -14.06 23.15 -14.11
N ALA A 67 -14.52 21.92 -13.85
CA ALA A 67 -15.90 21.51 -14.08
C ALA A 67 -16.89 22.33 -13.23
N TYR A 68 -16.52 22.62 -11.96
CA TYR A 68 -17.32 23.49 -11.10
C TYR A 68 -17.37 24.94 -11.60
N ARG A 69 -16.28 25.45 -12.19
CA ARG A 69 -16.24 26.82 -12.75
C ARG A 69 -17.05 26.96 -14.04
N GLN A 70 -17.11 25.92 -14.87
CA GLN A 70 -17.87 25.92 -16.13
C GLN A 70 -19.39 25.86 -15.90
N ALA A 71 -19.85 25.14 -14.87
CA ALA A 71 -21.27 25.05 -14.52
C ALA A 71 -21.87 26.36 -13.95
N ARG A 72 -21.04 27.39 -13.73
CA ARG A 72 -21.44 28.68 -13.14
C ARG A 72 -21.46 29.85 -14.15
N ARG A 73 -21.21 29.59 -15.44
CA ARG A 73 -21.35 30.58 -16.51
C ARG A 73 -22.69 30.48 -17.21
#